data_AF-A0A3P1S683-F1
#
_entry.id   AF-A0A3P1S683-F1
#
_cell.length_a   1.000
_cell.length_b   1.000
_cell.length_c   1.000
_cell.angle_alpha   90.00
_cell.angle_beta   90.00
_cell.angle_gamma   90.00
#
_symmetry.space_group_name_H-M   'P 1'
#
loop_
_entity.id
_entity.type
_entity.pdbx_description
1 polymer ?
#
loop_
_entity_poly.entity_id
_entity_poly.type
_entity_poly.pdbx_seq_one_letter_code
_entity_poly.pdbx_strand_id
1 'polypeptide(L)'
;MKYHEDDLLADSLQIENYIFQSQSYPCSQLLLDDMRQELSRYLQRYHQVSPDLQFRVFLFSAFYGQKAARILKEIGGGDIVQGA
;
A
#
# COMPACT_ATOMS: atom_id res chain seq x y z
N MET A 1 -8.49 -17.84 -6.52
CA MET A 1 -7.03 -18.04 -6.43
C MET A 1 -6.66 -18.04 -4.96
N LYS A 2 -5.96 -19.08 -4.48
CA LYS A 2 -5.42 -19.11 -3.13
C LYS A 2 -4.08 -18.39 -3.19
N TYR A 3 -4.01 -17.15 -2.71
CA TYR A 3 -2.75 -16.42 -2.62
C TYR A 3 -1.90 -17.08 -1.52
N HIS A 4 -0.64 -17.37 -1.81
CA HIS A 4 0.25 -17.92 -0.81
C HIS A 4 0.62 -16.82 0.18
N GLU A 5 0.68 -17.17 1.48
CA GLU A 5 1.00 -16.22 2.56
C GLU A 5 2.29 -15.45 2.28
N ASP A 6 3.26 -16.14 1.66
CA ASP A 6 4.57 -15.60 1.29
C ASP A 6 4.48 -14.50 0.22
N ASP A 7 3.57 -14.62 -0.75
CA ASP A 7 3.38 -13.61 -1.80
C ASP A 7 2.83 -12.31 -1.21
N LEU A 8 1.85 -12.43 -0.31
CA LEU A 8 1.25 -11.27 0.36
C LEU A 8 2.26 -10.57 1.26
N LEU A 9 3.13 -11.34 1.92
CA LEU A 9 4.19 -10.79 2.75
C LEU A 9 5.25 -10.08 1.90
N ALA A 10 5.72 -10.70 0.81
CA ALA A 10 6.70 -10.11 -0.09
C ALA A 10 6.21 -8.79 -0.69
N ASP A 11 4.96 -8.77 -1.17
CA ASP A 11 4.33 -7.56 -1.71
C ASP A 11 4.22 -6.47 -0.64
N SER A 12 3.90 -6.82 0.61
CA SER A 12 3.82 -5.83 1.70
C SER A 12 5.17 -5.15 1.96
N LEU A 13 6.27 -5.88 1.88
CA LEU A 13 7.63 -5.34 2.04
C LEU A 13 8.02 -4.45 0.86
N GLN A 14 7.68 -4.87 -0.36
CA GLN A 14 7.92 -4.05 -1.55
C GLN A 14 7.14 -2.73 -1.49
N ILE A 15 5.89 -2.78 -1.05
CA ILE A 15 5.06 -1.59 -0.90
C ILE A 15 5.63 -0.64 0.16
N GLU A 16 6.06 -1.14 1.31
CA GLU A 16 6.74 -0.32 2.32
C GLU A 16 7.98 0.38 1.76
N ASN A 17 8.78 -0.32 0.95
CA ASN A 17 9.93 0.29 0.28
C ASN A 17 9.52 1.39 -0.70
N TYR A 18 8.45 1.18 -1.49
CA TYR A 18 7.95 2.21 -2.39
C TYR A 18 7.47 3.45 -1.63
N ILE A 19 6.73 3.26 -0.54
CA ILE A 19 6.27 4.34 0.33
C ILE A 19 7.47 5.15 0.82
N PHE A 20 8.47 4.47 1.38
CA PHE A 20 9.69 5.10 1.86
C PHE A 20 10.40 5.91 0.76
N GLN A 21 10.52 5.34 -0.45
CA GLN A 21 11.15 6.01 -1.59
C GLN A 21 10.37 7.26 -2.02
N SER A 22 9.04 7.19 -2.09
CA SER A 22 8.20 8.35 -2.46
C SER A 22 8.24 9.50 -1.47
N GLN A 23 8.51 9.21 -0.20
CA GLN A 23 8.63 10.23 0.84
C GLN A 23 10.04 10.81 0.91
N SER A 24 11.05 10.01 0.55
CA SER A 24 12.46 10.38 0.69
C SER A 24 13.03 11.06 -0.56
N TYR A 25 12.43 10.83 -1.73
CA TYR A 25 12.97 11.28 -3.01
C TYR A 25 11.89 11.83 -3.96
N PRO A 26 12.23 12.77 -4.85
CA PRO A 26 11.34 13.18 -5.92
C PRO A 26 11.04 11.99 -6.85
N CYS A 27 9.80 11.51 -6.82
CA CYS A 27 9.34 10.46 -7.73
C CYS A 27 8.78 11.07 -9.02
N SER A 28 9.08 10.43 -10.15
CA SER A 28 8.42 10.77 -11.42
C SER A 28 6.92 10.46 -11.35
N GLN A 29 6.11 11.18 -12.13
CA GLN A 29 4.66 10.91 -12.21
C GLN A 29 4.37 9.46 -12.62
N LEU A 30 5.15 8.91 -13.55
CA LEU A 30 5.03 7.52 -13.99
C LEU A 30 5.20 6.54 -12.81
N LEU A 31 6.23 6.75 -11.98
CA LEU A 31 6.47 5.91 -10.80
C LEU A 31 5.33 6.02 -9.78
N LEU A 32 4.76 7.22 -9.59
CA LEU A 32 3.62 7.43 -8.69
C LEU A 32 2.36 6.72 -9.19
N ASP A 33 2.11 6.72 -10.50
CA ASP A 33 0.97 6.04 -11.10
C ASP A 33 1.11 4.51 -10.99
N ASP A 34 2.31 3.98 -11.25
CA ASP A 34 2.63 2.56 -11.05
C ASP A 34 2.46 2.14 -9.59
N MET A 35 2.99 2.93 -8.65
CA MET A 35 2.82 2.71 -7.21
C MET A 35 1.34 2.70 -6.80
N ARG A 36 0.55 3.63 -7.33
CA ARG A 36 -0.89 3.70 -7.05
C ARG A 36 -1.61 2.45 -7.53
N GLN A 37 -1.28 1.96 -8.71
CA GLN A 37 -1.89 0.75 -9.27
C GLN A 37 -1.54 -0.49 -8.45
N GLU A 38 -0.26 -0.67 -8.11
CA GLU A 38 0.21 -1.79 -7.29
C GLU A 38 -0.39 -1.78 -5.88
N LEU A 39 -0.39 -0.62 -5.22
CA LEU A 39 -0.98 -0.47 -3.88
C LEU A 39 -2.48 -0.75 -3.87
N SER A 40 -3.19 -0.36 -4.93
CA SER A 40 -4.63 -0.65 -5.08
C SER A 40 -4.89 -2.15 -5.24
N ARG A 41 -4.13 -2.84 -6.11
CA ARG A 41 -4.24 -4.30 -6.30
C ARG A 41 -3.91 -5.06 -5.02
N TYR A 42 -2.85 -4.64 -4.32
CA TYR A 42 -2.48 -5.24 -3.05
C TYR A 42 -3.56 -5.07 -1.99
N LEU A 43 -4.12 -3.86 -1.84
CA LEU A 43 -5.19 -3.64 -0.86
C LEU A 43 -6.41 -4.51 -1.14
N GLN A 44 -6.80 -4.68 -2.40
CA GLN A 44 -7.89 -5.58 -2.75
C GLN A 44 -7.61 -7.02 -2.27
N ARG A 45 -6.38 -7.51 -2.47
CA ARG A 45 -5.97 -8.85 -2.01
C ARG A 45 -5.91 -8.94 -0.48
N TYR A 46 -5.35 -7.93 0.17
CA TYR A 46 -5.23 -7.85 1.63
C TYR A 46 -6.59 -7.91 2.33
N HIS A 47 -7.61 -7.23 1.80
CA HIS A 47 -8.96 -7.27 2.38
C HIS A 47 -9.70 -8.59 2.14
N GLN A 48 -9.24 -9.44 1.21
CA GLN A 48 -9.84 -10.74 0.91
C GLN A 48 -9.26 -11.89 1.74
N VAL A 49 -8.12 -11.67 2.42
CA VAL A 49 -7.50 -12.71 3.26
C VAL A 49 -8.02 -12.66 4.70
N SER A 50 -7.82 -13.77 5.44
CA SER A 50 -8.28 -13.90 6.83
C SER A 50 -7.61 -12.88 7.76
N PRO A 51 -8.27 -12.49 8.87
CA PRO A 51 -7.67 -11.62 9.88
C PRO A 51 -6.34 -12.15 10.43
N ASP A 52 -6.19 -13.47 10.59
CA ASP A 52 -4.94 -14.08 11.05
C ASP A 52 -3.78 -13.81 10.08
N LEU A 53 -4.03 -13.90 8.77
CA LEU A 53 -3.02 -13.61 7.76
C LEU A 53 -2.72 -12.12 7.67
N GLN A 54 -3.75 -11.27 7.78
CA GLN A 54 -3.57 -9.82 7.88
C GLN A 54 -2.69 -9.44 9.09
N PHE A 55 -2.91 -10.09 10.24
CA PHE A 55 -2.11 -9.88 11.44
C PHE A 55 -0.66 -10.33 11.26
N ARG A 56 -0.42 -11.48 10.62
CA ARG A 56 0.94 -11.92 10.27
C ARG A 56 1.66 -10.90 9.39
N VAL A 57 1.00 -10.42 8.34
CA VAL A 57 1.57 -9.37 7.48
C VAL A 57 1.94 -8.14 8.31
N PHE A 58 1.02 -7.66 9.15
CA PHE A 58 1.29 -6.53 10.03
C PHE A 58 2.52 -6.76 10.93
N LEU A 59 2.66 -7.95 11.53
CA LEU A 59 3.80 -8.27 12.40
C LEU A 59 5.15 -8.17 11.67
N PHE A 60 5.21 -8.53 10.38
CA PHE A 60 6.47 -8.63 9.65
C PHE A 60 6.82 -7.40 8.80
N SER A 61 5.83 -6.63 8.34
CA SER A 61 6.08 -5.44 7.52
C SER A 61 5.62 -4.13 8.15
N ALA A 62 5.00 -4.15 9.33
CA ALA A 62 4.31 -3.00 9.93
C ALA A 62 3.24 -2.37 9.00
N PHE A 63 2.81 -3.12 7.99
CA PHE A 63 1.83 -2.71 7.02
C PHE A 63 0.42 -3.00 7.55
N TYR A 64 -0.49 -2.02 7.42
CA TYR A 64 -1.91 -2.21 7.72
C TYR A 64 -2.78 -1.41 6.74
N GLY A 65 -3.98 -1.94 6.43
CA GLY A 65 -4.82 -1.41 5.35
C GLY A 65 -5.12 0.10 5.45
N GLN A 66 -5.24 0.66 6.66
CA GLN A 66 -5.47 2.10 6.84
C GLN A 66 -4.25 2.95 6.45
N LYS A 67 -3.02 2.48 6.70
CA LYS A 67 -1.78 3.16 6.27
C LYS A 67 -1.73 3.27 4.75
N ALA A 68 -2.03 2.16 4.09
CA ALA A 68 -2.08 2.08 2.63
C ALA A 68 -3.15 2.99 2.02
N ALA A 69 -4.36 2.98 2.58
CA ALA A 69 -5.46 3.82 2.12
C ALA A 69 -5.14 5.32 2.27
N ARG A 70 -4.46 5.70 3.35
CA ARG A 70 -3.97 7.07 3.54
C ARG A 70 -2.96 7.46 2.45
N ILE A 71 -1.99 6.60 2.19
CA ILE A 71 -0.93 6.88 1.21
C ILE A 71 -1.50 6.95 -0.22
N LEU A 72 -2.46 6.09 -0.56
CA LEU A 72 -3.18 6.20 -1.84
C LEU A 72 -3.85 7.55 -2.04
N LYS A 73 -4.41 8.14 -0.97
CA LYS A 73 -4.99 9.49 -1.04
C LYS A 73 -3.92 10.56 -1.23
N GLU A 74 -2.77 10.41 -0.58
CA GLU A 74 -1.65 11.35 -0.70
C GLU A 74 -1.01 11.30 -2.10
N ILE A 75 -0.79 10.10 -2.65
CA ILE A 75 -0.31 9.88 -4.04
C ILE A 75 -1.39 10.27 -5.07
N GLY A 76 -2.67 10.15 -4.68
CA GLY A 76 -3.86 10.49 -5.45
C GLY A 76 -3.92 11.92 -5.99
N GLY A 77 -3.16 12.83 -5.37
CA GLY A 77 -3.48 14.26 -5.38
C GLY A 77 -4.52 14.50 -4.31
N GLY A 78 -4.08 15.02 -3.16
CA GLY A 78 -4.99 15.40 -2.09
C GLY A 78 -5.89 16.55 -2.53
N ASP A 79 -7.11 16.24 -2.98
CA ASP A 79 -8.22 17.17 -2.90
C ASP A 79 -8.96 16.92 -1.59
N ILE A 80 -8.48 17.60 -0.54
CA ILE A 80 -9.39 18.36 0.33
C ILE A 80 -8.73 19.73 0.52
N VAL A 81 -9.02 20.61 -0.43
CA VAL A 81 -9.08 22.05 -0.15
C VAL A 81 -9.96 22.23 1.09
N GLN A 82 -9.39 22.80 2.15
CA GLN A 82 -10.18 23.46 3.19
C GLN A 82 -11.03 24.52 2.52
N GLY A 83 -12.35 24.46 2.68
CA GLY A 83 -13.23 25.49 2.18
C GLY A 83 -14.69 25.27 2.57
N ALA A 84 -15.10 26.00 3.63
CA ALA A 84 -16.44 26.43 4.01
C ALA A 84 -17.56 25.37 4.16
#